data_AF-A0A7Y9HS88-F1
#
_entry.id   AF-A0A7Y9HS88-F1
#
_cell.length_a   1.000
_cell.length_b   1.000
_cell.length_c   1.000
_cell.angle_alpha   90.00
_cell.angle_beta   90.00
_cell.angle_gamma   90.00
#
_symmetry.space_group_name_H-M   'P 1'
#
loop_
_entity.id
_entity.type
_entity.pdbx_description
1 polymer ?
#
loop_
_entity_poly.entity_id
_entity_poly.type
_entity_poly.pdbx_seq_one_letter_code
_entity_poly.pdbx_strand_id
1 'polypeptide(L)'
;MIKERYVWGLVAAVLVMGIAGWSVVNPVAPEAPAPKTEPQARPIPAAVAQPVPRQHIGQLPDDVPLAAQVERLIATHRPEQAYQAYWLLADCESFNHDHDRMIFDATDFEQNRSVIPFRGMTDSEKKHDEKLCNGMTERMRLARFDYLAAAAKAGIIGAAVQVAKEGPFGDRTALTTRPDDPLVREWKTTAREQLQQQAESGDLLALNYLWMTALTGDALIDKDPALAYRYALAQGLIYSETTGPTSVEASVFAPDGPMTKVAGDLSDDQRTTAQAAARHIAAIARERRHH
;
A
#
# COMPACT_ATOMS: atom_id res chain seq x y z
N MET A 1 34.68 -40.25 9.69
CA MET A 1 35.01 -39.46 10.89
C MET A 1 33.89 -38.42 11.05
N ILE A 2 32.85 -38.68 11.86
CA ILE A 2 32.77 -38.43 13.33
C ILE A 2 32.90 -36.90 13.56
N LYS A 3 31.96 -36.10 14.08
CA LYS A 3 30.84 -36.19 15.07
C LYS A 3 30.03 -34.88 14.90
N GLU A 4 28.70 -34.84 14.82
CA GLU A 4 27.69 -34.85 15.91
C GLU A 4 27.96 -33.94 17.14
N ARG A 5 26.86 -33.29 17.59
CA ARG A 5 26.56 -32.51 18.83
C ARG A 5 26.57 -31.00 18.65
N TYR A 6 25.46 -30.28 18.83
CA TYR A 6 24.63 -30.27 20.04
C TYR A 6 23.12 -30.21 19.78
N VAL A 7 22.41 -31.18 20.36
CA VAL A 7 20.99 -31.15 20.75
C VAL A 7 20.98 -31.04 22.28
N TRP A 8 20.18 -30.15 22.85
CA TRP A 8 19.46 -30.22 24.14
C TRP A 8 18.54 -28.98 24.14
N GLY A 9 17.25 -29.01 24.42
CA GLY A 9 16.38 -30.01 25.02
C GLY A 9 15.20 -29.24 25.64
N LEU A 10 13.99 -29.73 25.37
CA LEU A 10 12.70 -29.25 25.87
C LEU A 10 12.65 -29.02 27.39
N VAL A 11 11.85 -28.04 27.82
CA VAL A 11 11.07 -28.15 29.07
C VAL A 11 9.62 -27.80 28.75
N ALA A 12 8.73 -28.74 29.07
CA ALA A 12 7.29 -28.61 28.98
C ALA A 12 6.66 -28.60 30.39
N ALA A 13 5.54 -27.88 30.50
CA ALA A 13 4.40 -28.11 31.41
C ALA A 13 4.65 -27.78 32.91
N VAL A 14 3.71 -27.35 33.77
CA VAL A 14 2.24 -27.26 33.87
C VAL A 14 1.93 -26.15 34.89
N LEU A 15 0.78 -25.46 34.83
CA LEU A 15 -0.01 -25.15 36.04
C LEU A 15 -1.48 -24.93 35.67
N VAL A 16 -2.25 -26.02 35.82
CA VAL A 16 -3.72 -26.03 35.93
C VAL A 16 -4.04 -26.10 37.43
N MET A 17 -4.76 -25.09 37.93
CA MET A 17 -5.63 -25.09 39.12
C MET A 17 -6.53 -23.86 38.91
N GLY A 18 -7.86 -23.91 38.92
CA GLY A 18 -8.79 -24.81 39.57
C GLY A 18 -9.77 -23.93 40.35
N ILE A 19 -10.91 -23.58 39.76
CA ILE A 19 -12.10 -23.16 40.53
C ILE A 19 -13.25 -24.03 40.05
N ALA A 20 -13.56 -25.01 40.90
CA ALA A 20 -14.80 -25.75 40.89
C ALA A 20 -15.95 -24.83 41.34
N GLY A 21 -17.13 -24.97 40.75
CA GLY A 21 -18.34 -24.51 41.41
C GLY A 21 -19.58 -24.32 40.55
N TRP A 22 -20.43 -25.35 40.61
CA TRP A 22 -21.91 -25.29 40.50
C TRP A 22 -22.53 -25.23 39.10
N SER A 23 -22.81 -26.45 38.60
CA SER A 23 -23.84 -26.74 37.62
C SER A 23 -25.23 -26.55 38.24
N VAL A 24 -25.97 -25.55 37.75
CA VAL A 24 -27.43 -25.50 37.89
C VAL A 24 -28.03 -25.92 36.56
N VAL A 25 -28.69 -27.07 36.60
CA VAL A 25 -29.54 -27.59 35.52
C VAL A 25 -30.77 -26.69 35.45
N ASN A 26 -30.89 -25.88 34.40
CA ASN A 26 -32.15 -25.21 34.10
C ASN A 26 -33.04 -26.16 33.28
N PRO A 27 -34.31 -26.37 33.67
CA PRO A 27 -35.24 -27.13 32.86
C PRO A 27 -35.55 -26.37 31.56
N VAL A 28 -35.50 -27.10 30.45
CA VAL A 28 -35.89 -26.64 29.11
C VAL A 28 -37.35 -26.20 29.15
N ALA A 29 -37.59 -24.90 28.93
CA ALA A 29 -38.92 -24.38 28.62
C ALA A 29 -39.21 -24.61 27.12
N PRO A 30 -40.44 -25.02 26.74
CA PRO A 30 -40.80 -25.22 25.35
C PRO A 30 -40.76 -23.90 24.57
N GLU A 31 -40.14 -24.02 23.40
CA GLU A 31 -39.78 -23.00 22.43
C GLU A 31 -41.03 -22.29 21.86
N ALA A 32 -41.09 -20.97 22.00
CA ALA A 32 -42.01 -20.14 21.22
C ALA A 32 -41.44 -20.01 19.80
N PRO A 33 -42.28 -20.07 18.74
CA PRO A 33 -41.77 -20.03 17.37
C PRO A 33 -41.12 -18.68 17.06
N ALA A 34 -39.84 -18.71 16.72
CA ALA A 34 -39.11 -17.55 16.23
C ALA A 34 -39.68 -17.07 14.88
N PRO A 35 -39.70 -15.75 14.61
CA PRO A 35 -40.07 -15.24 13.30
C PRO A 35 -39.06 -15.70 12.24
N LYS A 36 -39.57 -16.00 11.04
CA LYS A 36 -38.75 -16.40 9.89
C LYS A 36 -37.79 -15.26 9.52
N THR A 37 -36.54 -15.37 9.92
CA THR A 37 -35.46 -14.54 9.41
C THR A 37 -35.11 -15.04 8.01
N GLU A 38 -35.34 -14.20 6.99
CA GLU A 38 -34.82 -14.41 5.64
C GLU A 38 -33.29 -14.62 5.67
N PRO A 39 -32.72 -15.43 4.76
CA PRO A 39 -31.28 -15.62 4.70
C PRO A 39 -30.59 -14.28 4.43
N GLN A 40 -29.93 -13.74 5.45
CA GLN A 40 -28.99 -12.64 5.26
C GLN A 40 -27.92 -13.13 4.29
N ALA A 41 -27.85 -12.46 3.13
CA ALA A 41 -26.77 -12.64 2.17
C ALA A 41 -25.44 -12.52 2.93
N ARG A 42 -24.62 -13.58 2.85
CA ARG A 42 -23.27 -13.56 3.41
C ARG A 42 -22.52 -12.39 2.79
N PRO A 43 -21.83 -11.54 3.57
CA PRO A 43 -20.99 -10.51 3.02
C PRO A 43 -19.90 -11.17 2.17
N ILE A 44 -19.84 -10.78 0.90
CA ILE A 44 -18.73 -11.07 0.01
C ILE A 44 -17.48 -10.45 0.67
N PRO A 45 -16.37 -11.19 0.85
CA PRO A 45 -15.12 -10.57 1.28
C PRO A 45 -14.67 -9.61 0.16
N ALA A 46 -14.86 -8.31 0.38
CA ALA A 46 -14.41 -7.29 -0.54
C ALA A 46 -12.91 -7.03 -0.30
N ALA A 47 -12.19 -6.98 -1.41
CA ALA A 47 -10.74 -6.94 -1.52
C ALA A 47 -10.08 -5.89 -0.62
N VAL A 48 -8.94 -6.29 -0.05
CA VAL A 48 -7.82 -5.44 0.34
C VAL A 48 -7.78 -4.24 -0.60
N ALA A 49 -7.63 -3.00 -0.09
CA ALA A 49 -7.34 -1.84 -0.93
C ALA A 49 -6.26 -2.24 -1.90
N GLN A 50 -6.67 -2.48 -3.15
CA GLN A 50 -5.73 -2.99 -4.11
C GLN A 50 -4.67 -1.90 -4.24
N PRO A 51 -3.36 -2.24 -4.22
CA PRO A 51 -2.40 -1.33 -4.84
C PRO A 51 -3.03 -0.98 -6.19
N VAL A 52 -3.20 0.31 -6.50
CA VAL A 52 -3.83 0.81 -7.76
C VAL A 52 -3.60 -0.29 -8.77
N PRO A 53 -4.65 -1.04 -9.20
CA PRO A 53 -4.45 -2.19 -10.05
C PRO A 53 -3.48 -1.69 -11.08
N ARG A 54 -2.27 -2.26 -11.16
CA ARG A 54 -1.32 -1.93 -12.23
C ARG A 54 -2.20 -2.09 -13.43
N GLN A 55 -2.69 -0.98 -13.98
CA GLN A 55 -3.81 -1.06 -14.90
C GLN A 55 -3.19 -1.89 -15.99
N HIS A 56 -3.75 -3.10 -16.17
CA HIS A 56 -3.21 -4.08 -17.10
C HIS A 56 -2.94 -3.25 -18.32
N ILE A 57 -1.64 -3.07 -18.63
CA ILE A 57 -1.21 -2.32 -19.80
C ILE A 57 -2.05 -2.97 -20.87
N GLY A 58 -3.04 -2.27 -21.41
CA GLY A 58 -3.98 -2.89 -22.34
C GLY A 58 -3.09 -3.50 -23.38
N GLN A 59 -2.97 -4.85 -23.36
CA GLN A 59 -1.72 -5.50 -23.80
C GLN A 59 -1.58 -5.15 -25.26
N LEU A 60 -0.68 -4.20 -25.52
CA LEU A 60 -0.34 -3.87 -26.87
C LEU A 60 0.28 -5.15 -27.41
N PRO A 61 -0.06 -5.53 -28.66
CA PRO A 61 0.48 -6.73 -29.25
C PRO A 61 2.00 -6.84 -28.99
N ASP A 62 2.44 -8.03 -28.56
CA ASP A 62 3.81 -8.35 -28.16
C ASP A 62 4.88 -8.06 -29.23
N ASP A 63 4.47 -7.66 -30.43
CA ASP A 63 5.31 -7.25 -31.55
C ASP A 63 5.61 -5.75 -31.59
N VAL A 64 4.90 -4.90 -30.83
CA VAL A 64 5.17 -3.46 -30.84
C VAL A 64 6.40 -3.11 -30.00
N PRO A 65 7.43 -2.46 -30.57
CA PRO A 65 8.63 -2.08 -29.82
C PRO A 65 8.34 -1.17 -28.63
N LEU A 66 9.09 -1.33 -27.54
CA LEU A 66 8.94 -0.55 -26.30
C LEU A 66 8.86 0.95 -26.54
N ALA A 67 9.75 1.50 -27.38
CA ALA A 67 9.77 2.93 -27.70
C ALA A 67 8.44 3.41 -28.30
N ALA A 68 7.86 2.65 -29.23
CA ALA A 68 6.57 2.97 -29.86
C ALA A 68 5.40 2.83 -28.87
N GLN A 69 5.50 1.94 -27.87
CA GLN A 69 4.51 1.87 -26.80
C GLN A 69 4.57 3.13 -25.92
N VAL A 70 5.76 3.52 -25.48
CA VAL A 70 5.98 4.73 -24.68
C VAL A 70 5.52 5.98 -25.43
N GLU A 71 5.91 6.13 -26.70
CA GLU A 71 5.52 7.26 -27.55
C GLU A 71 4.00 7.41 -27.68
N ARG A 72 3.27 6.29 -27.83
CA ARG A 72 1.80 6.32 -27.87
C ARG A 72 1.19 6.78 -26.55
N LEU A 73 1.71 6.31 -25.42
CA LEU A 73 1.22 6.71 -24.09
C LEU A 73 1.43 8.21 -23.88
N ILE A 74 2.63 8.72 -24.15
CA ILE A 74 2.97 10.14 -23.91
C ILE A 74 2.29 11.09 -24.91
N ALA A 75 2.02 10.65 -26.14
CA ALA A 75 1.34 11.45 -27.15
C ALA A 75 -0.12 11.80 -26.77
N THR A 76 -0.71 11.10 -25.80
CA THR A 76 -2.05 11.43 -25.30
C THR A 76 -2.08 12.71 -24.46
N HIS A 77 -0.93 13.15 -23.95
CA HIS A 77 -0.81 14.23 -22.97
C HIS A 77 -1.66 14.04 -21.70
N ARG A 78 -2.07 12.80 -21.42
CA ARG A 78 -2.86 12.45 -20.23
C ARG A 78 -1.94 12.03 -19.08
N PRO A 79 -2.14 12.56 -17.86
CA PRO A 79 -1.28 12.24 -16.73
C PRO A 79 -1.34 10.77 -16.32
N GLU A 80 -2.49 10.10 -16.50
CA GLU A 80 -2.63 8.65 -16.26
C GLU A 80 -1.74 7.84 -17.21
N GLN A 81 -1.66 8.26 -18.47
CA GLN A 81 -0.87 7.60 -19.50
C GLN A 81 0.63 7.88 -19.31
N ALA A 82 0.99 9.07 -18.82
CA ALA A 82 2.35 9.34 -18.37
C ALA A 82 2.76 8.42 -17.22
N TYR A 83 1.88 8.22 -16.22
CA TYR A 83 2.15 7.28 -15.14
C TYR A 83 2.28 5.84 -15.60
N GLN A 84 1.47 5.45 -16.59
CA GLN A 84 1.58 4.14 -17.23
C GLN A 84 2.91 3.98 -18.00
N ALA A 85 3.36 5.02 -18.70
CA ALA A 85 4.66 5.02 -19.39
C ALA A 85 5.82 4.89 -18.39
N TYR A 86 5.72 5.55 -17.23
CA TYR A 86 6.66 5.36 -16.13
C TYR A 86 6.73 3.88 -15.70
N TRP A 87 5.58 3.24 -15.41
CA TRP A 87 5.57 1.85 -14.95
C TRP A 87 6.09 0.86 -15.99
N LEU A 88 5.76 1.07 -17.27
CA LEU A 88 6.30 0.25 -18.36
C LEU A 88 7.83 0.30 -18.40
N LEU A 89 8.43 1.48 -18.18
CA LEU A 89 9.88 1.64 -18.16
C LEU A 89 10.52 1.15 -16.86
N ALA A 90 9.87 1.37 -15.71
CA ALA A 90 10.35 0.91 -14.41
C ALA A 90 10.36 -0.62 -14.30
N ASP A 91 9.30 -1.28 -14.80
CA ASP A 91 9.24 -2.74 -14.88
C ASP A 91 10.34 -3.29 -15.80
N CYS A 92 10.62 -2.64 -16.94
CA CYS A 92 11.74 -3.03 -17.80
C CYS A 92 13.12 -2.80 -17.18
N GLU A 93 13.32 -1.74 -16.39
CA GLU A 93 14.58 -1.53 -15.67
C GLU A 93 14.80 -2.62 -14.62
N SER A 94 13.76 -2.96 -13.85
CA SER A 94 13.82 -4.03 -12.85
C SER A 94 14.11 -5.39 -13.52
N PHE A 95 13.41 -5.70 -14.62
CA PHE A 95 13.65 -6.92 -15.37
C PHE A 95 15.06 -6.97 -15.98
N ASN A 96 15.58 -5.88 -16.54
CA ASN A 96 16.93 -5.84 -17.11
C ASN A 96 18.03 -6.00 -16.05
N HIS A 97 17.74 -5.65 -14.79
CA HIS A 97 18.68 -5.83 -13.66
C HIS A 97 18.59 -7.24 -13.07
N ASP A 98 17.38 -7.73 -12.79
CA ASP A 98 17.16 -8.96 -12.00
C ASP A 98 16.80 -10.19 -12.85
N HIS A 99 16.46 -10.00 -14.13
CA HIS A 99 15.85 -11.02 -15.01
C HIS A 99 14.59 -11.67 -14.43
N ASP A 100 13.90 -10.94 -13.56
CA ASP A 100 12.64 -11.30 -12.92
C ASP A 100 11.93 -10.03 -12.43
N ARG A 101 10.64 -10.13 -12.14
CA ARG A 101 9.89 -9.11 -11.40
C ARG A 101 8.65 -9.73 -10.76
N MET A 102 8.18 -9.09 -9.70
CA MET A 102 6.94 -9.52 -9.06
C MET A 102 5.74 -9.19 -9.94
N ILE A 103 5.01 -10.22 -10.36
CA ILE A 103 3.74 -10.13 -11.08
C ILE A 103 2.60 -10.17 -10.05
N PHE A 104 1.68 -9.22 -10.18
CA PHE A 104 0.45 -9.24 -9.40
C PHE A 104 -0.50 -10.29 -9.99
N ASP A 105 -0.86 -11.29 -9.19
CA ASP A 105 -1.76 -12.36 -9.58
C ASP A 105 -3.02 -12.32 -8.70
N ALA A 106 -4.03 -11.59 -9.20
CA ALA A 106 -5.32 -11.48 -8.54
C ALA A 106 -6.03 -12.83 -8.44
N THR A 107 -5.82 -13.72 -9.41
CA THR A 107 -6.54 -15.00 -9.49
C THR A 107 -6.10 -15.91 -8.35
N ASP A 108 -4.80 -16.00 -8.09
CA ASP A 108 -4.28 -16.79 -6.96
C ASP A 108 -4.72 -16.24 -5.60
N PHE A 109 -4.83 -14.92 -5.48
CA PHE A 109 -5.32 -14.28 -4.26
C PHE A 109 -6.83 -14.50 -4.04
N GLU A 110 -7.64 -14.27 -5.08
CA GLU A 110 -9.09 -14.46 -5.03
C GLU A 110 -9.48 -15.93 -4.81
N GLN A 111 -8.69 -16.86 -5.34
CA GLN A 111 -8.87 -18.30 -5.12
C GLN A 111 -8.27 -18.78 -3.79
N ASN A 112 -7.79 -17.87 -2.95
CA ASN A 112 -7.19 -18.13 -1.65
C ASN A 112 -6.03 -19.16 -1.70
N ARG A 113 -5.31 -19.20 -2.83
CA ARG A 113 -4.12 -20.04 -3.02
C ARG A 113 -2.85 -19.40 -2.50
N SER A 114 -2.82 -18.07 -2.43
CA SER A 114 -1.74 -17.29 -1.85
C SER A 114 -2.28 -16.17 -0.98
N VAL A 115 -1.63 -15.94 0.17
CA VAL A 115 -1.91 -14.82 1.07
C VAL A 115 -1.31 -13.52 0.52
N ILE A 116 -0.33 -13.62 -0.38
CA ILE A 116 0.35 -12.50 -1.01
C ILE A 116 -0.02 -12.52 -2.51
N PRO A 117 -0.63 -11.46 -3.07
CA PRO A 117 -1.10 -11.45 -4.45
C PRO A 117 0.04 -11.22 -5.45
N PHE A 118 1.27 -11.63 -5.11
CA PHE A 118 2.45 -11.43 -5.93
C PHE A 118 3.22 -12.74 -6.07
N ARG A 119 3.66 -13.03 -7.29
CA ARG A 119 4.52 -14.18 -7.61
C ARG A 119 5.68 -13.76 -8.51
N GLY A 120 6.71 -14.59 -8.60
CA GLY A 120 7.73 -14.46 -9.64
C GLY A 120 7.16 -14.72 -11.04
N MET A 121 7.93 -14.36 -12.05
CA MET A 121 7.54 -14.56 -13.44
C MET A 121 7.62 -16.04 -13.86
N THR A 122 6.70 -16.44 -14.72
CA THR A 122 6.76 -17.68 -15.51
C THR A 122 7.75 -17.54 -16.66
N ASP A 123 8.22 -18.66 -17.22
CA ASP A 123 9.13 -18.65 -18.38
C ASP A 123 8.56 -17.91 -19.59
N SER A 124 7.24 -17.97 -19.80
CA SER A 124 6.58 -17.21 -20.88
C SER A 124 6.61 -15.71 -20.64
N GLU A 125 6.37 -15.27 -19.40
CA GLU A 125 6.45 -13.85 -19.04
C GLU A 125 7.89 -13.35 -19.15
N LYS A 126 8.88 -14.15 -18.74
CA LYS A 126 10.30 -13.79 -18.87
C LYS A 126 10.70 -13.62 -20.33
N LYS A 127 10.29 -14.52 -21.21
CA LYS A 127 10.54 -14.40 -22.67
C LYS A 127 9.84 -13.20 -23.29
N HIS A 128 8.64 -12.88 -22.84
CA HIS A 128 7.92 -11.69 -23.28
C HIS A 128 8.70 -10.41 -22.89
N ASP A 129 9.07 -10.28 -21.61
CA ASP A 129 9.80 -9.12 -21.12
C ASP A 129 11.21 -9.04 -21.72
N GLU A 130 11.89 -10.16 -21.95
CA GLU A 130 13.19 -10.19 -22.65
C GLU A 130 13.08 -9.55 -24.03
N LYS A 131 12.03 -9.89 -24.79
CA LYS A 131 11.78 -9.29 -26.11
C LYS A 131 11.44 -7.80 -26.00
N LEU A 132 10.57 -7.44 -25.06
CA LEU A 132 10.06 -6.07 -24.90
C LEU A 132 11.16 -5.12 -24.39
N CYS A 133 11.84 -5.51 -23.32
CA CYS A 133 12.76 -4.67 -22.57
C CYS A 133 14.17 -4.60 -23.16
N ASN A 134 14.52 -5.49 -24.10
CA ASN A 134 15.75 -5.38 -24.90
C ASN A 134 15.79 -4.07 -25.75
N GLY A 135 14.64 -3.47 -26.03
CA GLY A 135 14.56 -2.17 -26.72
C GLY A 135 14.80 -0.95 -25.82
N MET A 136 15.07 -1.14 -24.52
CA MET A 136 15.20 -0.03 -23.57
C MET A 136 16.52 0.72 -23.75
N THR A 137 16.42 2.03 -23.95
CA THR A 137 17.59 2.92 -24.06
C THR A 137 17.82 3.69 -22.76
N GLU A 138 19.04 4.16 -22.54
CA GLU A 138 19.38 5.02 -21.39
C GLU A 138 18.52 6.30 -21.35
N ARG A 139 18.22 6.88 -22.52
CA ARG A 139 17.32 8.03 -22.62
C ARG A 139 15.93 7.71 -22.09
N MET A 140 15.38 6.54 -22.41
CA MET A 140 14.08 6.11 -21.89
C MET A 140 14.16 5.85 -20.39
N ARG A 141 15.24 5.20 -19.94
CA ARG A 141 15.50 4.96 -18.51
C ARG A 141 15.44 6.26 -17.70
N LEU A 142 16.08 7.32 -18.17
CA LEU A 142 16.07 8.63 -17.50
C LEU A 142 14.73 9.37 -17.66
N ALA A 143 14.12 9.34 -18.85
CA ALA A 143 12.86 10.04 -19.13
C ALA A 143 11.68 9.56 -18.27
N ARG A 144 11.74 8.34 -17.72
CA ARG A 144 10.67 7.82 -16.84
C ARG A 144 10.38 8.75 -15.66
N PHE A 145 11.40 9.43 -15.12
CA PHE A 145 11.25 10.29 -13.96
C PHE A 145 10.44 11.55 -14.29
N ASP A 146 10.56 12.06 -15.51
CA ASP A 146 9.75 13.20 -15.98
C ASP A 146 8.27 12.80 -16.10
N TYR A 147 7.99 11.59 -16.59
CA TYR A 147 6.63 11.06 -16.66
C TYR A 147 6.01 10.89 -15.28
N LEU A 148 6.80 10.37 -14.34
CA LEU A 148 6.38 10.20 -12.95
C LEU A 148 6.13 11.55 -12.26
N ALA A 149 7.02 12.53 -12.46
CA ALA A 149 6.87 13.88 -11.91
C ALA A 149 5.61 14.57 -12.47
N ALA A 150 5.33 14.42 -13.76
CA ALA A 150 4.12 14.93 -14.38
C ALA A 150 2.85 14.28 -13.79
N ALA A 151 2.85 12.96 -13.61
CA ALA A 151 1.74 12.24 -12.99
C ALA A 151 1.51 12.65 -11.52
N ALA A 152 2.59 12.77 -10.74
CA ALA A 152 2.50 13.19 -9.34
C ALA A 152 1.95 14.61 -9.22
N LYS A 153 2.43 15.54 -10.05
CA LYS A 153 1.92 16.92 -10.12
C LYS A 153 0.44 16.99 -10.48
N ALA A 154 -0.04 16.08 -11.33
CA ALA A 154 -1.44 15.97 -11.70
C ALA A 154 -2.31 15.26 -10.65
N GLY A 155 -1.73 14.81 -9.53
CA GLY A 155 -2.47 14.13 -8.46
C GLY A 155 -2.90 12.71 -8.81
N ILE A 156 -2.20 12.04 -9.73
CA ILE A 156 -2.47 10.62 -10.03
C ILE A 156 -2.18 9.78 -8.78
N ILE A 157 -3.14 8.93 -8.43
CA ILE A 157 -3.11 8.09 -7.21
C ILE A 157 -1.81 7.28 -7.18
N GLY A 158 -1.11 7.34 -6.04
CA GLY A 158 0.14 6.63 -5.81
C GLY A 158 1.38 7.19 -6.52
N ALA A 159 1.25 8.15 -7.44
CA ALA A 159 2.40 8.69 -8.14
C ALA A 159 3.35 9.46 -7.20
N ALA A 160 2.86 10.21 -6.21
CA ALA A 160 3.73 10.89 -5.24
C ALA A 160 4.47 9.90 -4.34
N VAL A 161 3.83 8.77 -3.99
CA VAL A 161 4.49 7.67 -3.26
C VAL A 161 5.63 7.10 -4.10
N GLN A 162 5.43 6.97 -5.40
CA GLN A 162 6.46 6.43 -6.27
C GLN A 162 7.59 7.44 -6.51
N VAL A 163 7.31 8.75 -6.60
CA VAL A 163 8.36 9.80 -6.57
C VAL A 163 9.20 9.62 -5.30
N ALA A 164 8.54 9.53 -4.15
CA ALA A 164 9.22 9.36 -2.87
C ALA A 164 10.09 8.09 -2.83
N LYS A 165 9.67 6.99 -3.45
CA LYS A 165 10.41 5.72 -3.55
C LYS A 165 11.68 5.83 -4.39
N GLU A 166 11.57 6.41 -5.59
CA GLU A 166 12.68 6.58 -6.54
C GLU A 166 13.77 7.51 -5.99
N GLY A 167 13.38 8.54 -5.24
CA GLY A 167 14.32 9.51 -4.69
C GLY A 167 14.76 10.59 -5.69
N PRO A 168 15.66 11.50 -5.27
CA PRO A 168 16.13 12.60 -6.11
C PRO A 168 16.74 12.10 -7.43
N PHE A 169 16.06 12.40 -8.55
CA PHE A 169 16.50 12.03 -9.90
C PHE A 169 16.80 10.54 -10.09
N GLY A 170 16.12 9.66 -9.35
CA GLY A 170 16.35 8.21 -9.39
C GLY A 170 17.43 7.67 -8.46
N ASP A 171 17.99 8.53 -7.61
CA ASP A 171 19.00 8.15 -6.63
C ASP A 171 18.47 8.44 -5.21
N ARG A 172 17.75 7.47 -4.62
CA ARG A 172 17.29 7.57 -3.23
C ARG A 172 18.43 7.79 -2.24
N THR A 173 19.64 7.29 -2.52
CA THR A 173 20.78 7.45 -1.62
C THR A 173 21.22 8.90 -1.52
N ALA A 174 20.91 9.75 -2.50
CA ALA A 174 21.19 11.19 -2.47
C ALA A 174 20.63 11.89 -1.21
N LEU A 175 19.52 11.40 -0.66
CA LEU A 175 18.94 11.94 0.56
C LEU A 175 19.85 11.83 1.78
N THR A 176 20.81 10.90 1.77
CA THR A 176 21.77 10.69 2.85
C THR A 176 23.20 11.02 2.45
N THR A 177 23.59 10.80 1.19
CA THR A 177 24.96 11.00 0.71
C THR A 177 25.26 12.44 0.32
N ARG A 178 24.24 13.21 -0.08
CA ARG A 178 24.36 14.62 -0.49
C ARG A 178 23.15 15.47 -0.05
N PRO A 179 22.84 15.49 1.26
CA PRO A 179 21.63 16.14 1.77
C PRO A 179 21.61 17.67 1.57
N ASP A 180 22.78 18.31 1.47
CA ASP A 180 22.92 19.76 1.33
C ASP A 180 22.90 20.25 -0.13
N ASP A 181 22.88 19.32 -1.09
CA ASP A 181 22.74 19.65 -2.51
C ASP A 181 21.43 20.46 -2.73
N PRO A 182 21.49 21.69 -3.29
CA PRO A 182 20.31 22.51 -3.52
C PRO A 182 19.18 21.79 -4.26
N LEU A 183 19.53 20.95 -5.25
CA LEU A 183 18.54 20.21 -6.03
C LEU A 183 17.89 19.08 -5.21
N VAL A 184 18.65 18.45 -4.31
CA VAL A 184 18.11 17.42 -3.40
C VAL A 184 17.15 18.07 -2.39
N ARG A 185 17.46 19.26 -1.88
CA ARG A 185 16.58 20.00 -0.96
C ARG A 185 15.29 20.47 -1.65
N GLU A 186 15.39 20.98 -2.87
CA GLU A 186 14.22 21.37 -3.67
C GLU A 186 13.34 20.16 -3.97
N TRP A 187 13.94 19.05 -4.41
CA TRP A 187 13.23 17.80 -4.65
C TRP A 187 12.53 17.30 -3.38
N LYS A 188 13.23 17.31 -2.23
CA LYS A 188 12.67 16.84 -0.94
C LYS A 188 11.46 17.67 -0.52
N THR A 189 11.52 18.98 -0.72
CA THR A 189 10.40 19.90 -0.45
C THR A 189 9.21 19.54 -1.35
N THR A 190 9.45 19.44 -2.65
CA THR A 190 8.41 19.12 -3.64
C THR A 190 7.76 17.75 -3.38
N ALA A 191 8.56 16.71 -3.10
CA ALA A 191 8.06 15.37 -2.84
C ALA A 191 7.22 15.31 -1.55
N ARG A 192 7.63 16.03 -0.49
CA ARG A 192 6.86 16.16 0.76
C ARG A 192 5.51 16.83 0.51
N GLU A 193 5.50 17.94 -0.22
CA GLU A 193 4.27 18.68 -0.54
C GLU A 193 3.31 17.82 -1.36
N GLN A 194 3.80 17.11 -2.38
CA GLN A 194 2.98 16.21 -3.20
C GLN A 194 2.42 15.04 -2.40
N LEU A 195 3.23 14.40 -1.55
CA LEU A 195 2.78 13.32 -0.67
C LEU A 195 1.68 13.81 0.28
N GLN A 196 1.90 14.95 0.93
CA GLN A 196 0.93 15.54 1.83
C GLN A 196 -0.35 15.88 1.07
N GLN A 197 -0.28 16.56 -0.07
CA GLN A 197 -1.45 16.89 -0.87
C GLN A 197 -2.26 15.64 -1.26
N GLN A 198 -1.60 14.56 -1.70
CA GLN A 198 -2.30 13.31 -2.04
C GLN A 198 -2.96 12.68 -0.79
N ALA A 199 -2.26 12.62 0.34
CA ALA A 199 -2.80 12.09 1.59
C ALA A 199 -4.00 12.91 2.10
N GLU A 200 -3.89 14.24 2.09
CA GLU A 200 -4.98 15.16 2.46
C GLU A 200 -6.20 15.03 1.54
N SER A 201 -5.96 14.59 0.30
CA SER A 201 -7.03 14.33 -0.68
C SER A 201 -7.70 12.96 -0.53
N GLY A 202 -7.28 12.16 0.46
CA GLY A 202 -7.83 10.83 0.74
C GLY A 202 -7.18 9.67 -0.01
N ASP A 203 -6.00 9.87 -0.62
CA ASP A 203 -5.26 8.78 -1.27
C ASP A 203 -4.75 7.78 -0.22
N LEU A 204 -5.33 6.58 -0.22
CA LEU A 204 -4.97 5.49 0.71
C LEU A 204 -3.50 5.06 0.61
N LEU A 205 -2.88 5.14 -0.57
CA LEU A 205 -1.46 4.81 -0.73
C LEU A 205 -0.56 5.88 -0.09
N ALA A 206 -0.89 7.16 -0.29
CA ALA A 206 -0.16 8.26 0.32
C ALA A 206 -0.33 8.29 1.84
N LEU A 207 -1.55 8.06 2.34
CA LEU A 207 -1.83 7.87 3.77
C LEU A 207 -1.00 6.72 4.33
N ASN A 208 -1.00 5.57 3.66
CA ASN A 208 -0.24 4.39 4.09
C ASN A 208 1.26 4.65 4.16
N TYR A 209 1.82 5.31 3.13
CA TYR A 209 3.22 5.68 3.10
C TYR A 209 3.57 6.63 4.25
N LEU A 210 2.82 7.73 4.39
CA LEU A 210 3.14 8.76 5.39
C LEU A 210 2.99 8.28 6.82
N TRP A 211 1.96 7.48 7.16
CA TRP A 211 1.83 7.03 8.55
C TRP A 211 2.99 6.10 8.94
N MET A 212 3.37 5.17 8.05
CA MET A 212 4.50 4.26 8.27
C MET A 212 5.80 5.04 8.44
N THR A 213 6.09 5.96 7.52
CA THR A 213 7.36 6.71 7.56
C THR A 213 7.38 7.73 8.69
N ALA A 214 6.29 8.44 8.99
CA ALA A 214 6.25 9.39 10.10
C ALA A 214 6.36 8.71 11.47
N LEU A 215 5.98 7.43 11.59
CA LEU A 215 6.12 6.67 12.84
C LEU A 215 7.59 6.48 13.24
N THR A 216 8.45 6.15 12.27
CA THR A 216 9.88 5.86 12.52
C THR A 216 10.81 7.01 12.16
N GLY A 217 10.41 7.85 11.21
CA GLY A 217 11.27 8.78 10.48
C GLY A 217 12.15 8.08 9.43
N ASP A 218 12.54 8.82 8.40
CA ASP A 218 13.62 8.49 7.46
C ASP A 218 14.27 9.77 6.89
N ALA A 219 15.14 9.64 5.88
CA ALA A 219 15.81 10.79 5.27
C ALA A 219 14.84 11.72 4.50
N LEU A 220 13.67 11.24 4.11
CA LEU A 220 12.64 12.02 3.44
C LEU A 220 11.63 12.60 4.41
N ILE A 221 11.10 11.86 5.38
CA ILE A 221 10.04 12.30 6.31
C ILE A 221 10.55 12.20 7.74
N ASP A 222 10.46 13.30 8.48
CA ASP A 222 10.90 13.34 9.87
C ASP A 222 9.93 12.54 10.75
N LYS A 223 10.44 11.97 11.86
CA LYS A 223 9.59 11.26 12.81
C LYS A 223 8.59 12.23 13.45
N ASP A 224 7.30 11.96 13.26
CA ASP A 224 6.20 12.72 13.82
C ASP A 224 5.05 11.75 14.18
N PRO A 225 4.96 11.32 15.46
CA PRO A 225 3.93 10.38 15.87
C PRO A 225 2.50 10.94 15.80
N ALA A 226 2.33 12.27 15.91
CA ALA A 226 1.01 12.89 15.79
C ALA A 226 0.53 12.85 14.33
N LEU A 227 1.44 13.11 13.38
CA LEU A 227 1.18 12.95 11.94
C LEU A 227 0.91 11.49 11.57
N ALA A 228 1.68 10.56 12.12
CA ALA A 228 1.47 9.13 11.93
C ALA A 228 0.07 8.71 12.41
N TYR A 229 -0.33 9.12 13.61
CA TYR A 229 -1.65 8.86 14.16
C TYR A 229 -2.77 9.46 13.31
N ARG A 230 -2.62 10.70 12.84
CA ARG A 230 -3.59 11.37 11.94
C ARG A 230 -3.86 10.53 10.70
N TYR A 231 -2.82 10.14 9.97
CA TYR A 231 -2.98 9.46 8.70
C TYR A 231 -3.43 8.00 8.86
N ALA A 232 -2.94 7.31 9.90
CA ALA A 232 -3.44 5.99 10.26
C ALA A 232 -4.94 6.03 10.56
N LEU A 233 -5.40 7.00 11.36
CA LEU A 233 -6.82 7.15 11.67
C LEU A 233 -7.66 7.54 10.46
N ALA A 234 -7.17 8.44 9.60
CA ALA A 234 -7.87 8.81 8.36
C ALA A 234 -8.10 7.57 7.47
N GLN A 235 -7.10 6.71 7.36
CA GLN A 235 -7.18 5.45 6.64
C GLN A 235 -8.25 4.52 7.25
N GLY A 236 -8.30 4.39 8.58
CA GLY A 236 -9.35 3.62 9.27
C GLY A 236 -10.76 4.16 9.05
N LEU A 237 -10.94 5.49 9.06
CA LEU A 237 -12.23 6.13 8.79
C LEU A 237 -12.69 5.89 7.34
N ILE A 238 -11.77 6.00 6.37
CA ILE A 238 -12.07 5.72 4.96
C ILE A 238 -12.47 4.25 4.79
N TYR A 239 -11.73 3.31 5.39
CA TYR A 239 -12.08 1.89 5.35
C TYR A 239 -13.44 1.61 5.98
N SER A 240 -13.71 2.19 7.15
CA SER A 240 -15.01 2.04 7.81
C SER A 240 -16.18 2.41 6.90
N GLU A 241 -16.03 3.47 6.10
CA GLU A 241 -17.03 3.89 5.12
C GLU A 241 -17.12 2.97 3.89
N THR A 242 -16.00 2.42 3.41
CA THR A 242 -15.97 1.63 2.16
C THR A 242 -16.25 0.15 2.36
N THR A 243 -15.78 -0.43 3.46
CA THR A 243 -15.80 -1.87 3.75
C THR A 243 -16.55 -2.21 5.04
N GLY A 244 -17.06 -1.19 5.75
CA GLY A 244 -17.81 -1.33 6.98
C GLY A 244 -16.93 -1.21 8.24
N PRO A 245 -17.49 -0.73 9.36
CA PRO A 245 -16.72 -0.44 10.58
C PRO A 245 -16.11 -1.67 11.25
N THR A 246 -16.61 -2.86 10.95
CA THR A 246 -16.13 -4.14 11.51
C THR A 246 -15.11 -4.83 10.61
N SER A 247 -14.74 -4.24 9.47
CA SER A 247 -13.71 -4.83 8.61
C SER A 247 -12.36 -4.83 9.35
N VAL A 248 -11.47 -5.76 8.97
CA VAL A 248 -10.14 -5.84 9.58
C VAL A 248 -9.40 -4.52 9.37
N GLU A 249 -9.47 -3.98 8.17
CA GLU A 249 -8.84 -2.72 7.76
C GLU A 249 -9.37 -1.54 8.59
N ALA A 250 -10.69 -1.43 8.79
CA ALA A 250 -11.25 -0.36 9.60
C ALA A 250 -10.85 -0.50 11.09
N SER A 251 -10.92 -1.72 11.63
CA SER A 251 -10.70 -1.98 13.06
C SER A 251 -9.24 -1.83 13.49
N VAL A 252 -8.28 -2.21 12.65
CA VAL A 252 -6.85 -2.07 13.02
C VAL A 252 -6.41 -0.61 13.14
N PHE A 253 -7.06 0.28 12.38
CA PHE A 253 -6.79 1.72 12.31
C PHE A 253 -7.80 2.58 13.11
N ALA A 254 -8.74 1.97 13.84
CA ALA A 254 -9.65 2.68 14.72
C ALA A 254 -8.87 3.48 15.80
N PRO A 255 -9.48 4.49 16.47
CA PRO A 255 -8.78 5.31 17.48
C PRO A 255 -7.99 4.55 18.55
N ASP A 256 -8.49 3.37 18.95
CA ASP A 256 -7.86 2.46 19.94
C ASP A 256 -7.35 1.15 19.31
N GLY A 257 -7.30 1.11 17.99
CA GLY A 257 -6.81 -0.01 17.20
C GLY A 257 -5.30 -0.24 17.38
N PRO A 258 -4.81 -1.45 17.05
CA PRO A 258 -3.39 -1.77 17.15
C PRO A 258 -2.48 -0.79 16.37
N MET A 259 -2.88 -0.32 15.19
CA MET A 259 -2.04 0.53 14.33
C MET A 259 -2.06 2.02 14.71
N THR A 260 -3.01 2.47 15.52
CA THR A 260 -3.01 3.82 16.06
C THR A 260 -2.30 3.88 17.41
N LYS A 261 -2.32 2.78 18.18
CA LYS A 261 -1.57 2.65 19.44
C LYS A 261 -0.05 2.73 19.26
N VAL A 262 0.48 2.31 18.10
CA VAL A 262 1.93 2.38 17.84
C VAL A 262 2.46 3.82 17.77
N ALA A 263 1.60 4.82 17.55
CA ALA A 263 1.99 6.23 17.58
C ALA A 263 2.44 6.73 18.97
N GLY A 264 2.38 5.90 20.01
CA GLY A 264 2.92 6.19 21.33
C GLY A 264 2.09 7.18 22.14
N ASP A 265 2.75 7.82 23.11
CA ASP A 265 2.11 8.68 24.11
C ASP A 265 1.89 10.09 23.55
N LEU A 266 0.84 10.25 22.75
CA LEU A 266 0.31 11.55 22.35
C LEU A 266 -0.46 12.19 23.51
N SER A 267 -0.29 13.51 23.67
CA SER A 267 -1.14 14.32 24.54
C SER A 267 -2.59 14.36 24.03
N ASP A 268 -3.53 14.69 24.91
CA ASP A 268 -4.96 14.77 24.56
C ASP A 268 -5.24 15.81 23.46
N ASP A 269 -4.51 16.92 23.47
CA ASP A 269 -4.61 17.97 22.46
C ASP A 269 -4.13 17.50 21.08
N GLN A 270 -2.99 16.80 21.04
CA GLN A 270 -2.47 16.17 19.81
C GLN A 270 -3.45 15.13 19.26
N ARG A 271 -4.01 14.27 20.13
CA ARG A 271 -5.02 13.27 19.72
C ARG A 271 -6.25 13.94 19.15
N THR A 272 -6.78 14.95 19.83
CA THR A 272 -8.00 15.67 19.41
C THR A 272 -7.78 16.39 18.07
N THR A 273 -6.66 17.08 17.91
CA THR A 273 -6.29 17.76 16.66
C THR A 273 -6.14 16.76 15.51
N ALA A 274 -5.42 15.66 15.73
CA ALA A 274 -5.22 14.63 14.73
C ALA A 274 -6.54 13.92 14.35
N GLN A 275 -7.45 13.69 15.31
CA GLN A 275 -8.78 13.14 15.05
C GLN A 275 -9.64 14.06 14.20
N ALA A 276 -9.67 15.37 14.52
CA ALA A 276 -10.41 16.34 13.72
C ALA A 276 -9.89 16.37 12.28
N ALA A 277 -8.56 16.40 12.11
CA ALA A 277 -7.93 16.40 10.81
C ALA A 277 -8.16 15.09 10.02
N ALA A 278 -8.10 13.93 10.69
CA ALA A 278 -8.39 12.64 10.08
C ALA A 278 -9.84 12.55 9.56
N ARG A 279 -10.81 13.08 10.32
CA ARG A 279 -12.22 13.17 9.89
C ARG A 279 -12.40 14.07 8.67
N HIS A 280 -11.64 15.17 8.60
CA HIS A 280 -11.67 16.06 7.44
C HIS A 280 -11.17 15.36 6.17
N ILE A 281 -10.04 14.65 6.25
CA ILE A 281 -9.51 13.85 5.14
C ILE A 281 -10.54 12.80 4.68
N ALA A 282 -11.14 12.07 5.62
CA ALA A 282 -12.15 11.06 5.30
C ALA A 282 -13.39 11.68 4.61
N ALA A 283 -13.82 12.87 5.04
CA ALA A 283 -14.92 13.58 4.40
C ALA A 283 -14.59 13.97 2.94
N ILE A 284 -13.39 14.50 2.67
CA ILE A 284 -12.93 14.79 1.31
C ILE A 284 -12.89 13.51 0.47
N ALA A 285 -12.35 12.43 1.02
CA ALA A 285 -12.28 11.14 0.33
C ALA A 285 -13.66 10.62 -0.05
N ARG A 286 -14.66 10.80 0.83
CA ARG A 286 -16.05 10.44 0.58
C ARG A 286 -16.65 11.25 -0.56
N GLU A 287 -16.50 12.57 -0.53
CA GLU A 287 -17.00 13.45 -1.60
C GLU A 287 -16.44 13.05 -2.97
N ARG A 288 -15.14 12.77 -3.05
CA ARG A 288 -14.49 12.33 -4.29
C ARG A 288 -15.00 10.99 -4.83
N ARG A 289 -15.52 10.09 -3.99
CA ARG A 289 -16.11 8.82 -4.44
C ARG A 289 -17.52 8.99 -5.01
N HIS A 290 -18.18 10.11 -4.74
CA HIS A 290 -19.53 10.41 -5.21
C HIS A 290 -19.56 11.26 -6.50
N HIS A 291 -18.40 11.64 -7.02
CA HIS A 291 -18.22 12.37 -8.28
C HIS A 291 -17.57 11.49 -9.34
#